data_AF-A0A1D1VWD9-F1
#
_entry.id   AF-A0A1D1VWD9-F1
#
_cell.length_a   1.000
_cell.length_b   1.000
_cell.length_c   1.000
_cell.angle_alpha   90.00
_cell.angle_beta   90.00
_cell.angle_gamma   90.00
#
_symmetry.space_group_name_H-M   'P 1'
#
loop_
_entity.id
_entity.type
_entity.pdbx_description
1 polymer ?
#
loop_
_entity_poly.entity_id
_entity_poly.type
_entity_poly.pdbx_seq_one_letter_code
_entity_poly.pdbx_strand_id
1 'polypeptide(L)'
;MCFPRYGRWLLFGMVSAFSFLPERLQHWLLRYSVPALTAGTGHLFDGAVNLTKLPSVRCCAMMTLDEMDQVKTLDRSLIEDQTARVTLYYGQNDHWCPATYHSDITKMFPDAEIFLCNHGFEHAFVMGDVEPLAAIVAKWMDVPVK
;
A
#
# COMPACT_ATOMS: atom_id res chain seq x y z
N MET A 1 -11.45 7.18 16.42
CA MET A 1 -10.66 8.43 16.41
C MET A 1 -11.23 9.37 15.33
N CYS A 2 -11.59 10.62 15.66
CA CYS A 2 -12.33 11.56 14.79
C CYS A 2 -11.44 12.56 14.00
N PHE A 3 -10.12 12.35 13.93
CA PHE A 3 -9.17 13.31 13.34
C PHE A 3 -9.41 13.66 11.85
N PRO A 4 -9.84 12.74 10.95
CA PRO A 4 -9.84 13.05 9.52
C PRO A 4 -11.04 13.89 9.06
N ARG A 5 -12.05 14.12 9.92
CA ARG A 5 -13.27 14.84 9.51
C ARG A 5 -13.07 16.36 9.42
N TYR A 6 -12.28 16.93 10.33
CA TYR A 6 -12.03 18.38 10.44
C TYR A 6 -10.77 18.83 9.67
N GLY A 7 -9.74 17.97 9.56
CA GLY A 7 -8.49 18.30 8.86
C GLY A 7 -8.58 18.35 7.33
N ARG A 8 -9.69 17.89 6.73
CA ARG A 8 -9.83 17.80 5.25
C ARG A 8 -9.65 19.14 4.55
N TRP A 9 -10.18 20.22 5.12
CA TRP A 9 -10.15 21.53 4.49
C TRP A 9 -8.76 22.14 4.54
N LEU A 10 -8.03 21.87 5.62
CA LEU A 10 -6.61 22.23 5.73
C LEU A 10 -5.79 21.44 4.71
N LEU A 11 -5.99 20.12 4.59
CA LEU A 11 -5.32 19.29 3.60
C LEU A 11 -5.58 19.78 2.17
N PHE A 12 -6.85 19.98 1.81
CA PHE A 12 -7.21 20.47 0.48
C PHE A 12 -6.69 21.88 0.23
N GLY A 13 -6.74 22.76 1.23
CA GLY A 13 -6.15 24.10 1.15
C GLY A 13 -4.64 24.06 0.90
N MET A 14 -3.91 23.20 1.61
CA MET A 14 -2.46 23.00 1.40
C MET A 14 -2.15 22.48 -0.01
N VAL A 15 -2.93 21.50 -0.50
CA VAL A 15 -2.75 20.92 -1.84
C VAL A 15 -3.09 21.92 -2.93
N SER A 16 -4.16 22.71 -2.75
CA SER A 16 -4.50 23.80 -3.66
C SER A 16 -3.41 24.85 -3.69
N ALA A 17 -2.88 25.28 -2.53
CA ALA A 17 -1.75 26.20 -2.44
C ALA A 17 -0.51 25.65 -3.16
N PHE A 18 -0.18 24.37 -2.95
CA PHE A 18 0.91 23.69 -3.65
C PHE A 18 0.70 23.67 -5.18
N SER A 19 -0.54 23.45 -5.63
CA SER A 19 -0.89 23.42 -7.06
C SER A 19 -0.72 24.77 -7.75
N PHE A 20 -0.73 25.89 -7.01
CA PHE A 20 -0.45 27.22 -7.57
C PHE A 20 1.05 27.50 -7.78
N LEU A 21 1.96 26.70 -7.22
CA LEU A 21 3.39 26.87 -7.45
C LEU A 21 3.75 26.48 -8.90
N PRO A 22 4.79 27.09 -9.50
CA PRO A 22 5.29 26.64 -10.81
C PRO A 22 5.72 25.17 -10.78
N GLU A 23 5.47 24.42 -11.86
CA GLU A 23 5.79 22.98 -11.96
C GLU A 23 7.24 22.67 -11.61
N ARG A 24 8.18 23.53 -12.02
CA ARG A 24 9.61 23.38 -11.69
C ARG A 24 9.86 23.35 -10.18
N LEU A 25 9.16 24.19 -9.43
CA LEU A 25 9.29 24.26 -7.98
C LEU A 25 8.60 23.06 -7.31
N GLN A 26 7.43 22.64 -7.82
CA GLN A 26 6.75 21.44 -7.32
C GLN A 26 7.63 20.20 -7.49
N HIS A 27 8.20 20.00 -8.69
CA HIS A 27 9.08 18.86 -8.97
C HIS A 27 10.36 18.90 -8.13
N TRP A 28 10.95 20.07 -7.94
CA TRP A 28 12.12 20.24 -7.09
C TRP A 28 11.81 19.89 -5.63
N LEU A 29 10.70 20.40 -5.09
CA LEU A 29 10.24 20.08 -3.74
C LEU A 29 9.97 18.58 -3.59
N LEU A 30 9.28 17.95 -4.55
CA LEU A 30 8.98 16.52 -4.51
C LEU A 30 10.25 15.66 -4.50
N ARG A 31 11.24 16.01 -5.32
CA ARG A 31 12.53 15.30 -5.35
C ARG A 31 13.29 15.41 -4.05
N TYR A 32 13.21 16.58 -3.40
CA TYR A 32 13.87 16.81 -2.13
C TYR A 32 13.15 16.12 -0.96
N SER A 33 11.82 16.23 -0.90
CA SER A 33 11.02 15.74 0.23
C SER A 33 10.78 14.24 0.21
N VAL A 34 10.68 13.62 -0.97
CA VAL A 34 10.39 12.18 -1.08
C VAL A 34 11.36 11.51 -2.06
N PRO A 35 12.66 11.45 -1.73
CA PRO A 35 13.67 10.90 -2.62
C PRO A 35 13.37 9.44 -3.00
N ALA A 36 12.80 8.64 -2.09
CA ALA A 36 12.44 7.24 -2.38
C ALA A 36 11.43 7.08 -3.54
N LEU A 37 10.43 7.96 -3.65
CA LEU A 37 9.43 7.92 -4.74
C LEU A 37 9.94 8.57 -6.03
N THR A 38 11.00 9.37 -5.95
CA THR A 38 11.50 10.20 -7.06
C THR A 38 12.85 9.73 -7.60
N ALA A 39 13.53 8.80 -6.91
CA ALA A 39 14.77 8.15 -7.33
C ALA A 39 14.54 6.98 -8.29
N GLY A 40 13.29 6.54 -8.49
CA GLY A 40 12.91 5.44 -9.36
C GLY A 40 12.72 5.82 -10.84
N THR A 41 12.08 4.92 -11.59
CA THR A 41 11.76 5.10 -13.02
C THR A 41 10.86 6.31 -13.26
N GLY A 42 10.90 6.88 -14.48
CA GLY A 42 10.12 8.09 -14.82
C GLY A 42 8.62 7.98 -14.50
N HIS A 43 8.05 6.78 -14.63
CA HIS A 43 6.64 6.51 -14.32
C HIS A 43 6.31 6.60 -12.83
N LEU A 44 7.22 6.22 -11.93
CA LEU A 44 7.01 6.37 -10.48
C LEU A 44 7.00 7.85 -10.09
N PHE A 45 7.87 8.65 -10.72
CA PHE A 45 7.88 10.09 -10.54
C PHE A 45 6.57 10.74 -11.02
N ASP A 46 6.08 10.36 -12.21
CA ASP A 46 4.80 10.85 -12.73
C ASP A 46 3.64 10.47 -11.81
N GLY A 47 3.66 9.26 -11.25
CA GLY A 47 2.72 8.81 -10.22
C GLY A 47 2.78 9.69 -8.97
N ALA A 48 3.97 9.96 -8.45
CA ALA A 48 4.18 10.82 -7.28
C ALA A 48 3.67 12.25 -7.53
N VAL A 49 3.93 12.82 -8.71
CA VAL A 49 3.38 14.12 -9.11
C VAL A 49 1.85 14.07 -9.19
N ASN A 50 1.28 13.01 -9.77
CA ASN A 50 -0.18 12.85 -9.83
C ASN A 50 -0.83 12.77 -8.46
N LEU A 51 -0.16 12.20 -7.46
CA LEU A 51 -0.65 12.18 -6.07
C LEU A 51 -0.72 13.57 -5.43
N THR A 52 0.00 14.56 -5.95
CA THR A 52 -0.12 15.95 -5.48
C THR A 52 -1.28 16.72 -6.11
N LYS A 53 -1.95 16.15 -7.11
CA LYS A 53 -3.09 16.81 -7.76
C LYS A 53 -4.32 16.71 -6.87
N LEU A 54 -5.09 17.81 -6.82
CA LEU A 54 -6.28 17.89 -5.97
C LEU A 54 -7.30 16.74 -6.19
N PRO A 55 -7.61 16.29 -7.41
CA PRO A 55 -8.51 15.15 -7.61
C PRO A 55 -7.98 13.87 -6.96
N SER A 56 -6.69 13.55 -7.14
CA SER A 56 -6.05 12.37 -6.56
C SER A 56 -6.06 12.42 -5.05
N VAL A 57 -5.68 13.55 -4.44
CA VAL A 57 -5.70 13.70 -2.98
C VAL A 57 -7.12 13.55 -2.43
N ARG A 58 -8.13 14.10 -3.13
CA ARG A 58 -9.53 13.95 -2.72
C ARG A 58 -9.94 12.48 -2.75
N CYS A 59 -9.61 11.73 -3.80
CA CYS A 59 -9.90 10.31 -3.88
C CYS A 59 -9.21 9.52 -2.76
N CYS A 60 -7.90 9.72 -2.57
CA CYS A 60 -7.15 9.06 -1.51
C CYS A 60 -7.73 9.39 -0.12
N ALA A 61 -7.99 10.67 0.17
CA ALA A 61 -8.54 11.07 1.47
C ALA A 61 -9.94 10.49 1.73
N MET A 62 -10.80 10.40 0.71
CA MET A 62 -12.11 9.79 0.86
C MET A 62 -12.03 8.28 1.02
N MET A 63 -11.14 7.60 0.28
CA MET A 63 -10.89 6.17 0.44
C MET A 63 -10.38 5.86 1.85
N THR A 64 -9.42 6.64 2.38
CA THR A 64 -8.94 6.47 3.75
C THR A 64 -10.05 6.73 4.78
N LEU A 65 -10.92 7.72 4.55
CA LEU A 65 -12.06 7.98 5.43
C LEU A 65 -13.04 6.81 5.47
N ASP A 66 -13.34 6.23 4.31
CA ASP A 66 -14.26 5.10 4.17
C ASP A 66 -13.65 3.83 4.79
N GLU A 67 -12.39 3.53 4.49
CA GLU A 67 -11.67 2.40 5.10
C GLU A 67 -11.63 2.52 6.63
N MET A 68 -11.30 3.71 7.14
CA MET A 68 -11.31 3.95 8.58
C MET A 68 -12.70 3.82 9.21
N ASP A 69 -13.79 3.94 8.44
CA ASP A 69 -15.17 3.82 8.92
C ASP A 69 -15.74 2.40 8.77
N GLN A 70 -15.39 1.69 7.70
CA GLN A 70 -15.92 0.35 7.42
C GLN A 70 -15.01 -0.76 7.98
N VAL A 71 -13.70 -0.62 7.90
CA VAL A 71 -12.73 -1.67 8.26
C VAL A 71 -12.31 -1.50 9.72
N LYS A 72 -13.14 -2.00 10.63
CA LYS A 72 -12.88 -1.95 12.08
C LYS A 72 -12.22 -3.20 12.64
N THR A 73 -12.53 -4.34 12.05
CA THR A 73 -12.15 -5.65 12.55
C THR A 73 -11.86 -6.56 11.37
N LEU A 74 -10.98 -7.54 11.61
CA LEU A 74 -10.72 -8.61 10.66
C LEU A 74 -12.00 -9.42 10.41
N ASP A 75 -12.38 -9.56 9.14
CA ASP A 75 -13.47 -10.44 8.74
C ASP A 75 -12.97 -11.89 8.67
N ARG A 76 -13.14 -12.60 9.79
CA ARG A 76 -12.66 -13.97 9.93
C ARG A 76 -13.43 -14.96 9.06
N SER A 77 -14.75 -14.79 9.01
CA SER A 77 -15.65 -15.64 8.19
C SER A 77 -15.25 -15.61 6.73
N LEU A 78 -14.93 -14.44 6.18
CA LEU A 78 -14.51 -14.32 4.79
C LEU A 78 -13.22 -15.09 4.51
N ILE A 79 -12.23 -15.01 5.42
CA ILE A 79 -10.97 -15.71 5.26
C ILE A 79 -11.18 -17.22 5.37
N GLU A 80 -11.93 -17.68 6.37
CA GLU A 80 -12.27 -19.10 6.56
C GLU A 80 -12.95 -19.67 5.31
N ASP A 81 -13.97 -18.98 4.80
CA ASP A 81 -14.73 -19.40 3.62
C ASP A 81 -13.89 -19.40 2.32
N GLN A 82 -12.88 -18.53 2.22
CA GLN A 82 -12.04 -18.38 1.03
C GLN A 82 -10.61 -18.92 1.21
N THR A 83 -10.36 -19.72 2.25
CA THR A 83 -9.04 -20.27 2.58
C THR A 83 -8.38 -20.98 1.39
N ALA A 84 -9.16 -21.66 0.55
CA ALA A 84 -8.67 -22.37 -0.63
C ALA A 84 -8.35 -21.46 -1.84
N ARG A 85 -8.69 -20.17 -1.79
CA ARG A 85 -8.56 -19.21 -2.91
C ARG A 85 -7.66 -18.03 -2.61
N VAL A 86 -7.32 -17.81 -1.35
CA VAL A 86 -6.54 -16.66 -0.90
C VAL A 86 -5.23 -17.14 -0.30
N THR A 87 -4.14 -16.67 -0.88
CA THR A 87 -2.79 -16.80 -0.33
C THR A 87 -2.42 -15.49 0.34
N LEU A 88 -2.02 -15.53 1.62
CA LEU A 88 -1.58 -14.34 2.34
C LEU A 88 -0.06 -14.27 2.36
N TYR A 89 0.51 -13.15 1.92
CA TYR A 89 1.94 -12.97 1.78
C TYR A 89 2.42 -11.74 2.58
N TYR A 90 3.42 -11.95 3.43
CA TYR A 90 3.96 -10.93 4.33
C TYR A 90 5.46 -10.75 4.08
N GLY A 91 5.97 -9.52 4.25
CA GLY A 91 7.40 -9.23 4.24
C GLY A 91 8.02 -9.33 5.64
N GLN A 92 9.21 -9.93 5.76
CA GLN A 92 9.94 -9.95 7.03
C GLN A 92 10.40 -8.55 7.47
N ASN A 93 10.76 -7.69 6.51
CA ASN A 93 11.23 -6.32 6.74
C ASN A 93 10.18 -5.26 6.39
N ASP A 94 8.90 -5.65 6.38
CA ASP A 94 7.82 -4.72 6.07
C ASP A 94 7.62 -3.73 7.22
N HIS A 95 7.89 -2.45 6.95
CA HIS A 95 7.76 -1.37 7.93
C HIS A 95 6.31 -0.90 8.13
N TRP A 96 5.38 -1.34 7.29
CA TRP A 96 3.96 -0.99 7.36
C TRP A 96 3.14 -2.11 8.01
N CYS A 97 3.53 -3.37 7.77
CA CYS A 97 2.91 -4.56 8.35
C CYS A 97 3.92 -5.34 9.21
N PRO A 98 3.89 -5.21 10.54
CA PRO A 98 4.83 -5.92 11.41
C PRO A 98 4.74 -7.45 11.26
N ALA A 99 5.88 -8.14 11.34
CA ALA A 99 5.95 -9.61 11.28
C ALA A 99 5.12 -10.33 12.37
N THR A 100 4.74 -9.63 13.44
CA THR A 100 3.81 -10.16 14.45
C THR A 100 2.43 -10.45 13.86
N TYR A 101 1.97 -9.66 12.87
CA TYR A 101 0.66 -9.88 12.24
C TYR A 101 0.62 -11.18 11.43
N HIS A 102 1.71 -11.51 10.73
CA HIS A 102 1.88 -12.83 10.12
C HIS A 102 1.69 -13.92 11.19
N SER A 103 2.41 -13.81 12.31
CA SER A 103 2.37 -14.79 13.40
C SER A 103 0.98 -14.96 14.00
N ASP A 104 0.22 -13.87 14.13
CA ASP A 104 -1.14 -13.89 14.67
C ASP A 104 -2.13 -14.48 13.67
N ILE A 105 -2.01 -14.15 12.39
CA ILE A 105 -2.85 -14.68 11.30
C ILE A 105 -2.62 -16.18 11.12
N THR A 106 -1.37 -16.66 11.15
CA THR A 106 -1.06 -18.10 11.09
C THR A 106 -1.66 -18.89 12.25
N LYS A 107 -1.74 -18.30 13.46
CA LYS A 107 -2.40 -18.94 14.60
C LYS A 107 -3.92 -18.95 14.46
N MET A 108 -4.49 -17.93 13.84
CA MET A 108 -5.94 -17.80 13.65
C MET A 108 -6.47 -18.72 12.54
N PHE A 109 -5.71 -18.88 11.45
CA PHE A 109 -6.11 -19.69 10.30
C PHE A 109 -5.01 -20.71 9.96
N PRO A 110 -4.90 -21.80 10.74
CA PRO A 110 -3.84 -22.79 10.56
C PRO A 110 -3.93 -23.52 9.21
N ASP A 111 -5.12 -23.57 8.60
CA ASP A 111 -5.37 -24.21 7.31
C ASP A 111 -5.14 -23.27 6.11
N ALA A 112 -4.89 -21.99 6.35
CA ALA A 112 -4.67 -21.00 5.29
C ALA A 112 -3.23 -21.01 4.79
N GLU A 113 -3.08 -20.77 3.48
CA GLU A 113 -1.77 -20.66 2.86
C GLU A 113 -1.18 -19.27 3.14
N ILE A 114 -0.26 -19.22 4.10
CA ILE A 114 0.34 -17.99 4.62
C ILE A 114 1.86 -18.07 4.50
N PHE A 115 2.46 -17.08 3.85
CA PHE A 115 3.90 -17.02 3.59
C PHE A 115 4.54 -15.79 4.23
N LEU A 116 5.74 -15.99 4.78
CA LEU A 116 6.65 -14.93 5.21
C LEU A 116 7.86 -14.86 4.28
N CYS A 117 8.06 -13.71 3.64
CA CYS A 117 9.15 -13.47 2.73
C CYS A 117 10.42 -13.01 3.45
N ASN A 118 11.49 -13.77 3.26
CA ASN A 118 12.82 -13.46 3.81
C ASN A 118 13.77 -12.82 2.76
N HIS A 119 13.26 -12.45 1.58
CA HIS A 119 14.07 -11.83 0.53
C HIS A 119 14.34 -10.34 0.76
N GLY A 120 13.74 -9.75 1.80
CA GLY A 120 13.93 -8.35 2.17
C GLY A 120 13.25 -7.37 1.22
N PHE A 121 12.15 -7.77 0.57
CA PHE A 121 11.38 -6.87 -0.30
C PHE A 121 10.77 -5.73 0.50
N GLU A 122 10.70 -4.57 -0.15
CA GLU A 122 10.00 -3.40 0.36
C GLU A 122 8.48 -3.65 0.36
N HIS A 123 7.74 -2.98 1.26
CA HIS A 123 6.27 -3.08 1.30
C HIS A 123 5.63 -2.81 -0.07
N ALA A 124 6.13 -1.75 -0.72
CA ALA A 124 5.76 -1.39 -2.07
C ALA A 124 6.66 -2.10 -3.09
N PHE A 125 6.61 -3.44 -3.10
CA PHE A 125 7.39 -4.31 -3.99
C PHE A 125 7.30 -3.90 -5.47
N VAL A 126 6.20 -3.25 -5.89
CA VAL A 126 6.01 -2.73 -7.25
C VAL A 126 7.09 -1.72 -7.66
N MET A 127 7.75 -1.08 -6.70
CA MET A 127 8.78 -0.08 -6.98
C MET A 127 10.16 -0.65 -7.30
N GLY A 128 10.46 -1.90 -6.90
CA GLY A 128 11.82 -2.45 -7.02
C GLY A 128 11.93 -3.97 -7.11
N ASP A 129 10.93 -4.72 -6.63
CA ASP A 129 10.98 -6.17 -6.45
C ASP A 129 9.93 -6.90 -7.32
N VAL A 130 9.52 -6.29 -8.44
CA VAL A 130 8.46 -6.80 -9.32
C VAL A 130 8.80 -8.17 -9.91
N GLU A 131 9.97 -8.30 -10.53
CA GLU A 131 10.40 -9.54 -11.18
C GLU A 131 10.51 -10.72 -10.19
N PRO A 132 11.22 -10.61 -9.06
CA PRO A 132 11.33 -11.73 -8.14
C PRO A 132 9.99 -12.08 -7.47
N LEU A 133 9.13 -11.10 -7.17
CA LEU A 133 7.79 -11.41 -6.67
C LEU A 133 6.91 -12.09 -7.74
N ALA A 134 6.97 -11.63 -8.99
CA ALA A 134 6.23 -12.26 -10.09
C ALA A 134 6.64 -13.73 -10.28
N ALA A 135 7.93 -14.04 -10.13
CA ALA A 135 8.43 -15.41 -10.17
C ALA A 135 7.92 -16.28 -8.99
N ILE A 136 7.71 -15.68 -7.81
CA ILE A 136 7.10 -16.37 -6.67
C ILE A 136 5.62 -16.66 -6.96
N VAL A 137 4.87 -15.67 -7.42
CA VAL A 137 3.44 -15.82 -7.74
C VAL A 137 3.22 -16.82 -8.86
N ALA A 138 4.07 -16.81 -9.89
CA ALA A 138 4.01 -17.79 -10.98
C ALA A 138 4.14 -19.23 -10.49
N LYS A 139 5.04 -19.48 -9.52
CA LYS A 139 5.19 -20.81 -8.91
C LYS A 139 3.95 -21.26 -8.15
N TRP A 140 3.21 -20.34 -7.53
CA TRP A 140 1.96 -20.68 -6.84
C TRP A 140 0.86 -21.06 -7.82
N MET A 141 0.80 -20.40 -8.98
CA MET A 141 -0.19 -20.69 -10.03
C MET A 141 0.07 -22.00 -10.76
N ASP A 142 1.32 -22.44 -10.86
CA ASP A 142 1.70 -23.73 -11.46
C ASP A 142 1.36 -24.93 -10.55
N VAL A 143 0.87 -24.70 -9.33
CA VAL A 143 0.38 -25.78 -8.45
C VAL A 143 -1.06 -26.13 -8.85
N PRO A 144 -1.37 -27.39 -9.18
CA PRO A 144 -2.73 -27.78 -9.50
C PRO A 144 -3.65 -27.56 -8.29
N VAL A 145 -4.69 -26.75 -8.49
CA VAL A 145 -5.76 -26.53 -7.51
C VAL A 145 -6.41 -27.90 -7.22
N LYS A 146 -6.31 -28.35 -5.95
CA LYS A 146 -6.91 -29.60 -5.48
C LYS A 146 -8.43 -29.51 -5.39
#